data_AF-A0A2N5J1Z1-F1
#
_entry.id   AF-A0A2N5J1Z1-F1
#
_cell.length_a   1.000
_cell.length_b   1.000
_cell.length_c   1.000
_cell.angle_alpha   90.00
_cell.angle_beta   90.00
_cell.angle_gamma   90.00
#
_symmetry.space_group_name_H-M   'P 1'
#
loop_
_entity.id
_entity.type
_entity.pdbx_description
1 polymer ?
#
loop_
_entity_poly.entity_id
_entity_poly.type
_entity_poly.pdbx_seq_one_letter_code
_entity_poly.pdbx_strand_id
1 'polypeptide(L)'
;MEKNAPVRIPQRMLDVTDPAYRRRALDEGPHANQLWIAEDHDDTEFLMIVDVDERDPRIVHVIPMSNDPGEQTADGLVVGRTPIGLPMIAWPALAIPIPIRVLDVPLGDFDARIAQAVAGDDPDLDPHVHRAQDSEDFLAAYALVSARARVFQQWWNIGRHLPPLHQEEAIVFGISEERRAYAEALKTVLGLSATQRNAIMNHGMPLTKTQAKKMGQAGFAAEPPQAQEAIPDAYLIAAEQPRWRQVLDDMDIDGDDVRLELARKAAFDLAARTSGHDDAAVNGALLKAVESMKSGQNGQRGQRGQ
;
A
#
# COMPACT_ATOMS: atom_id res chain seq x y z
N MET A 1 25.01 -7.66 43.71
CA MET A 1 24.62 -8.81 42.88
C MET A 1 23.10 -8.78 42.74
N GLU A 2 22.60 -7.97 41.80
CA GLU A 2 21.19 -8.03 41.42
C GLU A 2 20.98 -9.34 40.68
N LYS A 3 20.00 -10.13 41.16
CA LYS A 3 19.57 -11.34 40.50
C LYS A 3 18.91 -10.94 39.19
N ASN A 4 19.48 -11.34 38.06
CA ASN A 4 18.81 -11.34 36.76
C ASN A 4 17.52 -12.15 36.89
N ALA A 5 16.40 -11.48 37.18
CA ALA A 5 15.08 -12.05 37.02
C ALA A 5 14.87 -12.33 35.53
N PRO A 6 14.31 -13.49 35.15
CA PRO A 6 14.02 -13.76 33.75
C PRO A 6 13.06 -12.68 33.23
N VAL A 7 13.43 -12.04 32.12
CA VAL A 7 12.58 -11.07 31.43
C VAL A 7 11.27 -11.78 31.09
N ARG A 8 10.20 -11.41 31.78
CA ARG A 8 8.86 -11.96 31.53
C ARG A 8 8.25 -11.17 30.38
N ILE A 9 8.21 -11.78 29.20
CA ILE A 9 7.47 -11.26 28.06
C ILE A 9 5.97 -11.31 28.41
N PRO A 10 5.21 -10.21 28.28
CA PRO A 10 3.77 -10.22 28.56
C PRO A 10 3.03 -11.23 27.67
N GLN A 11 2.08 -11.97 28.23
CA GLN A 11 1.28 -12.96 27.46
C GLN A 11 0.59 -12.31 26.26
N ARG A 12 0.10 -11.07 26.41
CA ARG A 12 -0.52 -10.33 25.31
C ARG A 12 0.39 -10.11 24.11
N MET A 13 1.69 -9.90 24.35
CA MET A 13 2.69 -9.80 23.30
C MET A 13 2.87 -11.14 22.56
N LEU A 14 2.75 -12.27 23.28
CA LEU A 14 2.77 -13.60 22.66
C LEU A 14 1.49 -13.86 21.85
N ASP A 15 0.33 -13.45 22.36
CA ASP A 15 -0.96 -13.67 21.70
C ASP A 15 -1.02 -12.98 20.33
N VAL A 16 -0.50 -11.75 20.20
CA VAL A 16 -0.46 -11.01 18.92
C VAL A 16 0.63 -11.51 17.95
N THR A 17 1.53 -12.37 18.44
CA THR A 17 2.51 -13.08 17.61
C THR A 17 1.99 -14.40 17.07
N ASP A 18 0.80 -14.85 17.50
CA ASP A 18 0.15 -16.03 16.94
C ASP A 18 -0.12 -15.87 15.43
N PRO A 19 0.41 -16.77 14.57
CA PRO A 19 0.17 -16.71 13.14
C PRO A 19 -1.31 -16.74 12.75
N ALA A 20 -2.17 -17.42 13.51
CA ALA A 20 -3.60 -17.50 13.20
C ALA A 20 -4.31 -16.17 13.48
N TYR A 21 -3.95 -15.50 14.57
CA TYR A 21 -4.38 -14.12 14.84
C TYR A 21 -3.93 -13.18 13.71
N ARG A 22 -2.62 -13.18 13.39
CA ARG A 22 -2.06 -12.27 12.38
C ARG A 22 -2.70 -12.43 11.01
N ARG A 23 -2.91 -13.67 10.56
CA ARG A 23 -3.56 -13.94 9.27
C ARG A 23 -4.96 -13.35 9.21
N ARG A 24 -5.78 -13.59 10.24
CA ARG A 24 -7.13 -13.03 10.32
C ARG A 24 -7.12 -11.50 10.34
N ALA A 25 -6.26 -10.89 11.15
CA ALA A 25 -6.16 -9.43 11.21
C ALA A 25 -5.70 -8.81 9.87
N LEU A 26 -4.79 -9.47 9.15
CA LEU A 26 -4.36 -9.05 7.81
C LEU A 26 -5.46 -9.23 6.75
N ASP A 27 -6.32 -10.25 6.90
CA ASP A 27 -7.46 -10.48 6.01
C ASP A 27 -8.62 -9.49 6.27
N GLU A 28 -8.85 -9.13 7.54
CA GLU A 28 -9.85 -8.11 7.94
C GLU A 28 -9.41 -6.69 7.56
N GLY A 29 -8.10 -6.44 7.57
CA GLY A 29 -7.51 -5.15 7.20
C GLY A 29 -7.37 -4.17 8.37
N PRO A 30 -6.66 -3.06 8.16
CA PRO A 30 -6.46 -2.03 9.17
C PRO A 30 -7.77 -1.31 9.51
N HIS A 31 -7.96 -0.99 10.78
CA HIS A 31 -9.09 -0.18 11.27
C HIS A 31 -8.69 0.70 12.46
N ALA A 32 -9.58 1.63 12.81
CA ALA A 32 -9.39 2.57 13.90
C ALA A 32 -9.12 1.88 15.24
N ASN A 33 -8.30 2.53 16.08
CA ASN A 33 -7.90 2.11 17.44
C ASN A 33 -6.96 0.89 17.48
N GLN A 34 -6.39 0.49 16.36
CA GLN A 34 -5.49 -0.65 16.29
C GLN A 34 -4.03 -0.21 16.41
N LEU A 35 -3.23 -0.96 17.19
CA LEU A 35 -1.77 -0.84 17.22
C LEU A 35 -1.16 -1.65 16.08
N TRP A 36 -0.21 -1.07 15.37
CA TRP A 36 0.54 -1.73 14.30
C TRP A 36 2.04 -1.47 14.41
N ILE A 37 2.81 -2.37 13.81
CA ILE A 37 4.16 -2.09 13.32
C ILE A 37 4.04 -1.72 11.85
N ALA A 38 4.61 -0.57 11.50
CA ALA A 38 4.93 -0.22 10.13
C ALA A 38 6.42 -0.37 9.89
N GLU A 39 6.78 -0.81 8.69
CA GLU A 39 8.16 -1.08 8.32
C GLU A 39 8.40 -0.58 6.90
N ASP A 40 9.64 -0.25 6.56
CA ASP A 40 10.19 -0.25 5.21
C ASP A 40 11.61 -0.83 5.24
N HIS A 41 12.38 -0.72 4.16
CA HIS A 41 13.71 -1.34 4.09
C HIS A 41 14.69 -0.83 5.16
N ASP A 42 14.49 0.38 5.67
CA ASP A 42 15.44 1.07 6.54
C ASP A 42 14.87 1.35 7.94
N ASP A 43 13.55 1.45 8.09
CA ASP A 43 12.89 1.91 9.30
C ASP A 43 11.76 0.97 9.79
N THR A 44 11.59 0.88 11.11
CA THR A 44 10.51 0.13 11.78
C THR A 44 9.92 0.97 12.91
N GLU A 45 8.63 1.23 12.87
CA GLU A 45 7.95 2.10 13.84
C GLU A 45 6.66 1.50 14.36
N PHE A 46 6.35 1.78 15.64
CA PHE A 46 5.03 1.51 16.17
C PHE A 46 4.09 2.69 15.89
N LEU A 47 2.82 2.38 15.67
CA LEU A 47 1.79 3.40 15.48
C LEU A 47 0.42 2.93 15.92
N MET A 48 -0.43 3.87 16.31
CA MET A 48 -1.87 3.65 16.47
C MET A 48 -2.60 4.19 15.24
N ILE A 49 -3.49 3.40 14.66
CA ILE A 49 -4.42 3.87 13.63
C ILE A 49 -5.55 4.65 14.32
N VAL A 50 -5.73 5.91 13.94
CA VAL A 50 -6.82 6.76 14.41
C VAL A 50 -8.06 6.51 13.58
N ASP A 51 -7.92 6.52 12.25
CA ASP A 51 -8.98 6.21 11.31
C ASP A 51 -8.41 5.73 9.96
N VAL A 52 -9.33 5.32 9.07
CA VAL A 52 -9.07 5.03 7.66
C VAL A 52 -9.75 6.14 6.85
N ASP A 53 -9.06 6.74 5.88
CA ASP A 53 -9.63 7.85 5.09
C ASP A 53 -10.83 7.35 4.26
N GLU A 54 -11.98 8.01 4.43
CA GLU A 54 -13.24 7.61 3.78
C GLU A 54 -13.21 7.79 2.25
N ARG A 55 -12.35 8.68 1.72
CA ARG A 55 -12.22 8.97 0.29
C ARG A 55 -11.13 8.12 -0.36
N ASP A 56 -10.13 7.73 0.40
CA ASP A 56 -9.09 6.82 -0.07
C ASP A 56 -8.76 5.77 1.00
N PRO A 57 -9.42 4.58 0.98
CA PRO A 57 -9.22 3.54 1.99
C PRO A 57 -7.83 2.88 1.94
N ARG A 58 -6.95 3.34 1.04
CA ARG A 58 -5.53 2.98 1.00
C ARG A 58 -4.70 3.86 1.93
N ILE A 59 -5.30 4.87 2.56
CA ILE A 59 -4.66 5.80 3.49
C ILE A 59 -5.27 5.63 4.89
N VAL A 60 -4.41 5.61 5.89
CA VAL A 60 -4.78 5.62 7.32
C VAL A 60 -4.18 6.83 8.01
N HIS A 61 -4.92 7.45 8.93
CA HIS A 61 -4.37 8.45 9.83
C HIS A 61 -3.81 7.76 11.06
N VAL A 62 -2.58 8.08 11.41
CA VAL A 62 -1.85 7.37 12.47
C VAL A 62 -1.22 8.33 13.45
N ILE A 63 -1.06 7.86 14.69
CA ILE A 63 -0.26 8.52 15.72
C ILE A 63 1.00 7.67 15.96
N PRO A 64 2.20 8.24 15.77
CA PRO A 64 3.44 7.53 16.06
C PRO A 64 3.53 7.13 17.52
N MET A 65 4.09 5.94 17.78
CA MET A 65 4.28 5.41 19.12
C MET A 65 5.67 4.79 19.31
N SER A 66 6.09 4.66 20.56
CA SER A 66 7.32 3.96 20.95
C SER A 66 7.12 3.23 22.27
N ASN A 67 7.84 2.14 22.48
CA ASN A 67 7.93 1.47 23.77
C ASN A 67 9.24 1.77 24.52
N ASP A 68 10.09 2.67 23.98
CA ASP A 68 11.33 3.08 24.64
C ASP A 68 11.08 4.28 25.57
N PRO A 69 11.20 4.10 26.90
CA PRO A 69 11.02 5.21 27.85
C PRO A 69 12.06 6.32 27.71
N GLY A 70 13.22 6.07 27.08
CA GLY A 70 14.26 7.07 26.83
C GLY A 70 13.84 8.13 25.81
N GLU A 71 12.79 7.86 25.04
CA GLU A 71 12.27 8.76 24.01
C GLU A 71 11.17 9.71 24.51
N GLN A 72 10.82 9.66 25.81
CA GLN A 72 9.76 10.51 26.35
C GLN A 72 10.08 12.00 26.18
N THR A 73 9.08 12.73 25.68
CA THR A 73 9.06 14.19 25.55
C THR A 73 7.74 14.70 26.11
N ALA A 74 7.73 15.88 26.73
CA ALA A 74 6.56 16.40 27.45
C ALA A 74 5.30 16.64 26.58
N ASP A 75 5.46 16.71 25.26
CA ASP A 75 4.38 16.78 24.28
C ASP A 75 3.76 15.41 23.95
N GLY A 76 4.34 14.31 24.44
CA GLY A 76 3.81 12.96 24.32
C GLY A 76 2.81 12.56 25.42
N LEU A 77 2.19 11.40 25.22
CA LEU A 77 1.31 10.72 26.17
C LEU A 77 1.85 9.34 26.48
N VAL A 78 2.00 8.99 27.75
CA VAL A 78 2.31 7.63 28.18
C VAL A 78 1.00 6.85 28.34
N VAL A 79 0.90 5.73 27.64
CA VAL A 79 -0.21 4.79 27.66
C VAL A 79 0.23 3.54 28.43
N GLY A 80 -0.25 3.39 29.66
CA GLY A 80 0.13 2.28 30.54
C GLY A 80 -0.53 0.95 30.18
N ARG A 81 -1.66 0.97 29.46
CA ARG A 81 -2.41 -0.22 29.04
C ARG A 81 -2.50 -0.27 27.52
N THR A 82 -1.64 -1.07 26.91
CA THR A 82 -1.59 -1.28 25.46
C THR A 82 -2.02 -2.70 25.08
N PRO A 83 -2.32 -2.93 23.79
CA PRO A 83 -2.67 -4.26 23.27
C PRO A 83 -1.57 -5.30 23.52
N ILE A 84 -0.29 -4.89 23.47
CA ILE A 84 0.86 -5.77 23.71
C ILE A 84 1.25 -5.91 25.19
N GLY A 85 0.61 -5.15 26.08
CA GLY A 85 0.88 -5.21 27.53
C GLY A 85 2.19 -4.54 27.97
N LEU A 86 2.79 -3.71 27.11
CA LEU A 86 3.95 -2.87 27.44
C LEU A 86 3.54 -1.39 27.40
N PRO A 87 3.94 -0.56 28.37
CA PRO A 87 3.71 0.88 28.29
C PRO A 87 4.32 1.46 27.02
N MET A 88 3.63 2.41 26.42
CA MET A 88 4.09 3.07 25.21
C MET A 88 3.87 4.57 25.30
N ILE A 89 4.64 5.32 24.52
CA ILE A 89 4.55 6.77 24.38
C ILE A 89 3.89 7.01 23.02
N ALA A 90 2.87 7.85 22.98
CA ALA A 90 2.23 8.31 21.76
C ALA A 90 2.50 9.80 21.59
N TRP A 91 2.63 10.27 20.34
CA TRP A 91 2.78 11.69 20.02
C TRP A 91 1.62 12.19 19.15
N PRO A 92 0.46 12.55 19.73
CA PRO A 92 -0.71 12.99 18.98
C PRO A 92 -0.44 14.22 18.09
N ALA A 93 0.45 15.11 18.51
CA ALA A 93 0.89 16.26 17.71
C ALA A 93 1.60 15.87 16.40
N LEU A 94 2.09 14.64 16.30
CA LEU A 94 2.72 14.07 15.09
C LEU A 94 1.74 13.21 14.28
N ALA A 95 0.43 13.30 14.55
CA ALA A 95 -0.57 12.61 13.78
C ALA A 95 -0.43 12.95 12.29
N ILE A 96 -0.35 11.91 11.45
CA ILE A 96 -0.07 12.06 10.03
C ILE A 96 -0.71 10.90 9.26
N PRO A 97 -1.24 11.14 8.06
CA PRO A 97 -1.67 10.06 7.20
C PRO A 97 -0.50 9.32 6.55
N ILE A 98 -0.65 8.00 6.36
CA ILE A 98 0.32 7.12 5.68
C ILE A 98 -0.43 6.08 4.83
N PRO A 99 0.18 5.51 3.79
CA PRO A 99 -0.47 4.48 3.01
C PRO A 99 -0.47 3.13 3.73
N ILE A 100 -1.57 2.38 3.65
CA ILE A 100 -1.72 1.09 4.36
C ILE A 100 -0.65 0.06 3.94
N ARG A 101 -0.06 0.20 2.75
CA ARG A 101 0.98 -0.71 2.25
C ARG A 101 2.23 -0.78 3.13
N VAL A 102 2.49 0.23 3.97
CA VAL A 102 3.66 0.25 4.88
C VAL A 102 3.37 -0.44 6.21
N LEU A 103 2.12 -0.84 6.48
CA LEU A 103 1.79 -1.64 7.66
C LEU A 103 2.28 -3.08 7.46
N ASP A 104 2.82 -3.69 8.52
CA ASP A 104 3.30 -5.09 8.49
C ASP A 104 2.60 -5.94 9.55
N VAL A 105 2.77 -5.63 10.84
CA VAL A 105 2.28 -6.47 11.93
C VAL A 105 1.13 -5.82 12.70
N PRO A 106 -0.10 -6.37 12.66
CA PRO A 106 -1.17 -5.95 13.56
C PRO A 106 -0.88 -6.45 14.98
N LEU A 107 -0.98 -5.55 15.95
CA LEU A 107 -0.69 -5.80 17.37
C LEU A 107 -1.92 -5.71 18.28
N GLY A 108 -3.11 -5.56 17.70
CA GLY A 108 -4.40 -5.60 18.42
C GLY A 108 -4.93 -4.23 18.81
N ASP A 109 -6.06 -4.24 19.50
CA ASP A 109 -6.90 -3.06 19.66
C ASP A 109 -6.77 -2.42 21.03
N PHE A 110 -6.66 -1.10 21.03
CA PHE A 110 -6.79 -0.30 22.24
C PHE A 110 -8.24 -0.32 22.73
N ASP A 111 -8.42 -0.26 24.05
CA ASP A 111 -9.73 0.05 24.63
C ASP A 111 -10.20 1.42 24.09
N ALA A 112 -11.46 1.53 23.67
CA ALA A 112 -11.97 2.71 22.96
C ALA A 112 -11.73 4.05 23.69
N ARG A 113 -11.77 4.05 25.03
CA ARG A 113 -11.47 5.25 25.84
C ARG A 113 -10.01 5.65 25.79
N ILE A 114 -9.09 4.67 25.80
CA ILE A 114 -7.65 4.94 25.67
C ILE A 114 -7.37 5.50 24.28
N ALA A 115 -7.93 4.90 23.24
CA ALA A 115 -7.74 5.38 21.88
C ALA A 115 -8.30 6.81 21.70
N GLN A 116 -9.47 7.10 22.27
CA GLN A 116 -10.04 8.45 22.27
C GLN A 116 -9.17 9.46 23.04
N ALA A 117 -8.62 9.06 24.20
CA ALA A 117 -7.71 9.89 24.99
C ALA A 117 -6.45 10.25 24.19
N VAL A 118 -5.86 9.25 23.50
CA VAL A 118 -4.67 9.47 22.66
C VAL A 118 -4.99 10.29 21.42
N ALA A 119 -6.05 9.95 20.68
CA ALA A 119 -6.43 10.64 19.45
C ALA A 119 -6.87 12.10 19.69
N GLY A 120 -7.55 12.35 20.83
CA GLY A 120 -7.97 13.68 21.25
C GLY A 120 -6.91 14.47 22.01
N ASP A 121 -5.73 13.88 22.25
CA ASP A 121 -4.66 14.47 23.07
C ASP A 121 -5.12 14.88 24.49
N ASP A 122 -6.08 14.13 25.05
CA ASP A 122 -6.79 14.39 26.29
C ASP A 122 -6.59 13.24 27.31
N PRO A 123 -5.54 13.33 28.17
CA PRO A 123 -5.25 12.28 29.15
C PRO A 123 -6.32 12.14 30.25
N ASP A 124 -7.19 13.13 30.46
CA ASP A 124 -8.20 13.08 31.53
C ASP A 124 -9.33 12.09 31.21
N LEU A 125 -9.44 11.62 29.96
CA LEU A 125 -10.45 10.66 29.50
C LEU A 125 -10.21 9.23 29.99
N ASP A 126 -8.97 8.85 30.31
CA ASP A 126 -8.64 7.52 30.82
C ASP A 126 -7.46 7.55 31.82
N PRO A 127 -7.60 6.97 33.03
CA PRO A 127 -6.55 7.01 34.05
C PRO A 127 -5.27 6.24 33.68
N HIS A 128 -5.29 5.43 32.62
CA HIS A 128 -4.10 4.76 32.12
C HIS A 128 -3.30 5.59 31.10
N VAL A 129 -3.80 6.78 30.74
CA VAL A 129 -3.13 7.74 29.85
C VAL A 129 -2.72 8.95 30.67
N HIS A 130 -1.47 9.38 30.54
CA HIS A 130 -0.99 10.58 31.23
C HIS A 130 0.07 11.29 30.39
N ARG A 131 0.30 12.58 30.67
CA ARG A 131 1.38 13.31 30.01
C ARG A 131 2.73 12.68 30.31
N ALA A 132 3.50 12.49 29.25
CA ALA A 132 4.89 12.09 29.37
C ALA A 132 5.70 13.19 30.05
N GLN A 133 6.85 12.81 30.59
CA GLN A 133 7.83 13.75 31.15
C GLN A 133 9.02 13.82 30.22
N ASP A 134 9.69 14.96 30.16
CA ASP A 134 10.94 15.04 29.40
C ASP A 134 11.96 14.04 29.98
N SER A 135 12.59 13.28 29.07
CA SER A 135 13.73 12.44 29.39
C SER A 135 14.87 13.27 30.00
N GLU A 136 15.69 12.64 30.86
CA GLU A 136 16.89 13.28 31.42
C GLU A 136 17.83 13.78 30.30
N ASP A 137 17.87 13.06 29.17
CA ASP A 137 18.54 13.48 27.93
C ASP A 137 17.52 13.96 26.89
N PHE A 138 16.90 15.11 27.17
CA PHE A 138 15.91 15.73 26.30
C PHE A 138 16.39 15.91 24.85
N LEU A 139 17.67 16.27 24.64
CA LEU A 139 18.19 16.51 23.29
C LEU A 139 18.26 15.21 22.48
N ALA A 140 18.66 14.09 23.10
CA ALA A 140 18.64 12.79 22.46
C ALA A 140 17.21 12.33 22.16
N ALA A 141 16.30 12.44 23.14
CA ALA A 141 14.88 12.08 22.97
C ALA A 141 14.23 12.89 21.83
N TYR A 142 14.43 14.21 21.82
CA TYR A 142 13.92 15.09 20.77
C TYR A 142 14.50 14.75 19.39
N ALA A 143 15.78 14.39 19.32
CA ALA A 143 16.40 13.97 18.06
C ALA A 143 15.79 12.67 17.51
N LEU A 144 15.49 11.69 18.37
CA LEU A 144 14.82 10.45 18.00
C LEU A 144 13.38 10.69 17.53
N VAL A 145 12.60 11.48 18.27
CA VAL A 145 11.24 11.87 17.88
C VAL A 145 11.25 12.64 16.54
N SER A 146 12.23 13.51 16.34
CA SER A 146 12.40 14.24 15.07
C SER A 146 12.78 13.32 13.91
N ALA A 147 13.59 12.28 14.16
CA ALA A 147 13.93 11.28 13.14
C ALA A 147 12.69 10.47 12.75
N ARG A 148 11.91 9.99 13.75
CA ARG A 148 10.62 9.33 13.54
C ARG A 148 9.67 10.17 12.71
N ALA A 149 9.52 11.45 13.02
CA ALA A 149 8.67 12.35 12.23
C ALA A 149 9.08 12.40 10.74
N ARG A 150 10.38 12.27 10.43
CA ARG A 150 10.85 12.19 9.04
C ARG A 150 10.49 10.86 8.38
N VAL A 151 10.57 9.73 9.10
CA VAL A 151 10.14 8.41 8.59
C VAL A 151 8.67 8.48 8.16
N PHE A 152 7.79 8.96 9.02
CA PHE A 152 6.36 9.08 8.68
C PHE A 152 6.11 10.07 7.54
N GLN A 153 6.89 11.15 7.42
CA GLN A 153 6.83 12.05 6.27
C GLN A 153 7.25 11.36 4.96
N GLN A 154 8.24 10.46 5.00
CA GLN A 154 8.62 9.66 3.84
C GLN A 154 7.50 8.72 3.44
N TRP A 155 6.87 8.01 4.39
CA TRP A 155 5.71 7.17 4.11
C TRP A 155 4.52 7.96 3.56
N TRP A 156 4.25 9.14 4.11
CA TRP A 156 3.23 10.03 3.55
C TRP A 156 3.52 10.40 2.10
N ASN A 157 4.79 10.66 1.75
CA ASN A 157 5.17 10.91 0.36
C ASN A 157 4.87 9.70 -0.54
N ILE A 158 5.03 8.46 -0.08
CA ILE A 158 4.58 7.27 -0.83
C ILE A 158 3.08 7.36 -1.11
N GLY A 159 2.27 7.65 -0.08
CA GLY A 159 0.82 7.81 -0.20
C GLY A 159 0.39 8.87 -1.23
N ARG A 160 1.14 9.98 -1.32
CA ARG A 160 0.87 11.06 -2.28
C ARG A 160 1.13 10.70 -3.74
N HIS A 161 1.90 9.65 -4.00
CA HIS A 161 2.21 9.17 -5.36
C HIS A 161 1.38 7.94 -5.75
N LEU A 162 0.42 7.52 -4.92
CA LEU A 162 -0.51 6.46 -5.29
C LEU A 162 -1.29 6.85 -6.55
N PRO A 163 -1.59 5.88 -7.44
CA PRO A 163 -2.50 6.12 -8.55
C PRO A 163 -3.84 6.66 -8.02
N PRO A 164 -4.41 7.72 -8.62
CA PRO A 164 -5.66 8.28 -8.12
C PRO A 164 -6.80 7.27 -8.26
N LEU A 165 -7.71 7.23 -7.28
CA LEU A 165 -8.97 6.51 -7.37
C LEU A 165 -10.00 7.30 -8.18
N HIS A 166 -11.11 6.65 -8.50
CA HIS A 166 -12.27 7.18 -9.23
C HIS A 166 -11.93 7.62 -10.66
N GLN A 167 -10.85 7.07 -11.23
CA GLN A 167 -10.50 7.31 -12.62
C GLN A 167 -11.53 6.70 -13.58
N GLU A 168 -12.32 5.72 -13.15
CA GLU A 168 -13.40 5.12 -13.94
C GLU A 168 -14.47 6.13 -14.36
N GLU A 169 -14.75 7.14 -13.54
CA GLU A 169 -15.68 8.23 -13.89
C GLU A 169 -15.10 9.13 -14.99
N ALA A 170 -13.77 9.20 -15.10
CA ALA A 170 -13.05 9.90 -16.16
C ALA A 170 -12.83 9.02 -17.41
N ILE A 171 -13.00 7.69 -17.31
CA ILE A 171 -13.04 6.83 -18.50
C ILE A 171 -14.37 7.07 -19.19
N VAL A 172 -14.34 7.91 -20.21
CA VAL A 172 -15.34 7.81 -21.27
C VAL A 172 -15.21 6.41 -21.85
N PHE A 173 -16.15 5.50 -21.55
CA PHE A 173 -16.29 4.20 -22.20
C PHE A 173 -16.43 4.42 -23.70
N GLY A 174 -15.29 4.48 -24.36
CA GLY A 174 -15.15 4.85 -25.75
C GLY A 174 -13.68 4.68 -26.08
N ILE A 175 -13.42 4.00 -27.20
CA ILE A 175 -12.13 4.11 -27.87
C ILE A 175 -11.86 5.62 -27.96
N SER A 176 -10.83 6.15 -27.28
CA SER A 176 -10.52 7.58 -27.34
C SER A 176 -10.57 8.03 -28.80
N GLU A 177 -11.07 9.23 -29.09
CA GLU A 177 -11.19 9.67 -30.49
C GLU A 177 -9.88 9.46 -31.25
N GLU A 178 -8.76 9.64 -30.56
CA GLU A 178 -7.42 9.34 -31.04
C GLU A 178 -7.19 7.86 -31.37
N ARG A 179 -7.55 6.92 -30.47
CA ARG A 179 -7.42 5.48 -30.71
C ARG A 179 -8.37 5.00 -31.81
N ARG A 180 -9.55 5.64 -31.96
CA ARG A 180 -10.54 5.33 -33.02
C ARG A 180 -10.04 5.85 -34.36
N ALA A 181 -9.53 7.08 -34.39
CA ALA A 181 -8.88 7.67 -35.55
C ALA A 181 -7.67 6.85 -35.98
N TYR A 182 -6.86 6.37 -35.04
CA TYR A 182 -5.71 5.51 -35.32
C TYR A 182 -6.13 4.15 -35.89
N ALA A 183 -7.15 3.50 -35.31
CA ALA A 183 -7.67 2.22 -35.81
C ALA A 183 -8.29 2.33 -37.22
N GLU A 184 -8.95 3.44 -37.53
CA GLU A 184 -9.42 3.75 -38.88
C GLU A 184 -8.26 4.13 -39.81
N ALA A 185 -7.21 4.81 -39.33
CA ALA A 185 -6.01 5.09 -40.12
C ALA A 185 -5.26 3.80 -40.51
N LEU A 186 -5.14 2.83 -39.60
CA LEU A 186 -4.57 1.51 -39.93
C LEU A 186 -5.37 0.79 -41.03
N LYS A 187 -6.68 1.03 -41.12
CA LYS A 187 -7.54 0.48 -42.18
C LYS A 187 -7.40 1.26 -43.48
N THR A 188 -7.49 2.58 -43.41
CA THR A 188 -7.63 3.46 -44.59
C THR A 188 -6.30 3.83 -45.21
N VAL A 189 -5.26 4.07 -44.40
CA VAL A 189 -3.90 4.44 -44.85
C VAL A 189 -3.07 3.20 -45.20
N LEU A 190 -3.20 2.14 -44.40
CA LEU A 190 -2.37 0.94 -44.55
C LEU A 190 -3.10 -0.26 -45.17
N GLY A 191 -4.43 -0.22 -45.30
CA GLY A 191 -5.22 -1.30 -45.89
C GLY A 191 -5.25 -2.59 -45.07
N LEU A 192 -5.00 -2.52 -43.77
CA LEU A 192 -4.82 -3.71 -42.93
C LEU A 192 -6.14 -4.41 -42.60
N SER A 193 -6.09 -5.73 -42.53
CA SER A 193 -7.22 -6.56 -42.09
C SER A 193 -7.59 -6.28 -40.63
N ALA A 194 -8.83 -6.62 -40.22
CA ALA A 194 -9.26 -6.47 -38.83
C ALA A 194 -8.32 -7.18 -37.83
N THR A 195 -7.85 -8.40 -38.17
CA THR A 195 -6.94 -9.18 -37.32
C THR A 195 -5.58 -8.49 -37.15
N GLN A 196 -4.99 -7.96 -38.23
CA GLN A 196 -3.72 -7.25 -38.18
C GLN A 196 -3.84 -5.93 -37.42
N ARG A 197 -4.95 -5.21 -37.61
CA ARG A 197 -5.24 -3.98 -36.88
C ARG A 197 -5.32 -4.26 -35.38
N ASN A 198 -6.06 -5.27 -34.96
CA ASN A 198 -6.13 -5.64 -33.54
C ASN A 198 -4.77 -6.06 -32.98
N ALA A 199 -3.97 -6.82 -33.74
CA ALA A 199 -2.62 -7.19 -33.32
C ALA A 199 -1.70 -5.98 -33.11
N ILE A 200 -1.78 -4.96 -33.99
CA ILE A 200 -1.01 -3.72 -33.83
C ILE A 200 -1.57 -2.87 -32.68
N MET A 201 -2.89 -2.68 -32.61
CA MET A 201 -3.58 -1.88 -31.58
C MET A 201 -3.44 -2.41 -30.16
N ASN A 202 -3.06 -3.69 -30.02
CA ASN A 202 -2.77 -4.36 -28.75
C ASN A 202 -1.27 -4.63 -28.57
N HIS A 203 -0.40 -3.95 -29.33
CA HIS A 203 1.06 -4.08 -29.29
C HIS A 203 1.64 -5.48 -29.56
N GLY A 204 0.83 -6.43 -30.03
CA GLY A 204 1.26 -7.78 -30.42
C GLY A 204 2.01 -7.84 -31.76
N MET A 205 2.00 -6.76 -32.54
CA MET A 205 2.75 -6.64 -33.80
C MET A 205 3.20 -5.19 -34.03
N PRO A 206 4.50 -4.89 -34.17
CA PRO A 206 4.97 -3.56 -34.52
C PRO A 206 4.70 -3.23 -35.99
N LEU A 207 4.53 -1.95 -36.31
CA LEU A 207 4.51 -1.48 -37.69
C LEU A 207 5.88 -1.66 -38.34
N THR A 208 5.91 -2.09 -39.60
CA THR A 208 7.15 -2.06 -40.39
C THR A 208 7.59 -0.62 -40.64
N LYS A 209 8.89 -0.41 -40.92
CA LYS A 209 9.44 0.93 -41.23
C LYS A 209 8.67 1.66 -42.33
N THR A 210 8.20 0.93 -43.35
CA THR A 210 7.41 1.48 -44.45
C THR A 210 6.00 1.87 -44.02
N GLN A 211 5.35 1.09 -43.14
CA GLN A 211 4.03 1.38 -42.60
C GLN A 211 4.07 2.55 -41.60
N ALA A 212 5.06 2.58 -40.72
CA ALA A 212 5.28 3.69 -39.78
C ALA A 212 5.49 5.03 -40.53
N LYS A 213 6.26 5.02 -41.63
CA LYS A 213 6.43 6.21 -42.48
C LYS A 213 5.13 6.69 -43.12
N LYS A 214 4.27 5.77 -43.58
CA LYS A 214 2.95 6.11 -44.15
C LYS A 214 1.99 6.66 -43.09
N MET A 215 1.99 6.09 -41.89
CA MET A 215 1.21 6.60 -40.76
C MET A 215 1.67 8.01 -40.36
N GLY A 216 2.98 8.24 -40.28
CA GLY A 216 3.56 9.56 -40.02
C GLY A 216 3.18 10.61 -41.06
N GLN A 217 3.15 10.23 -42.35
CA GLN A 217 2.67 11.11 -43.43
C GLN A 217 1.18 11.45 -43.32
N ALA A 218 0.39 10.58 -42.70
CA ALA A 218 -1.02 10.79 -42.43
C ALA A 218 -1.29 11.53 -41.10
N GLY A 219 -0.25 11.96 -40.39
CA GLY A 219 -0.36 12.70 -39.13
C GLY A 219 -0.50 11.83 -37.88
N PHE A 220 -0.25 10.52 -37.97
CA PHE A 220 -0.34 9.59 -36.85
C PHE A 220 1.04 9.15 -36.37
N ALA A 221 1.17 8.89 -35.07
CA ALA A 221 2.40 8.37 -34.48
C ALA A 221 2.77 6.97 -35.03
N ALA A 222 4.04 6.60 -34.94
CA ALA A 222 4.52 5.28 -35.35
C ALA A 222 4.03 4.15 -34.43
N GLU A 223 3.57 4.50 -33.24
CA GLU A 223 3.00 3.58 -32.26
C GLU A 223 1.53 3.94 -32.02
N PRO A 224 0.66 2.95 -31.80
CA PRO A 224 -0.74 3.21 -31.48
C PRO A 224 -0.87 3.90 -30.12
N PRO A 225 -1.89 4.76 -29.93
CA PRO A 225 -2.20 5.31 -28.63
C PRO A 225 -2.45 4.17 -27.64
N GLN A 226 -1.81 4.22 -26.48
CA GLN A 226 -2.06 3.25 -25.44
C GLN A 226 -3.55 3.28 -25.06
N ALA A 227 -4.11 2.10 -24.86
CA ALA A 227 -5.39 1.99 -24.18
C ALA A 227 -5.20 2.60 -22.79
N GLN A 228 -5.90 3.71 -22.49
CA GLN A 228 -6.11 4.11 -21.11
C GLN A 228 -7.10 3.11 -20.52
N GLU A 229 -6.59 1.95 -20.16
CA GLU A 229 -7.33 1.01 -19.32
C GLU A 229 -7.19 1.53 -17.91
N ALA A 230 -8.19 2.29 -17.43
CA ALA A 230 -8.18 2.58 -16.02
C ALA A 230 -8.49 1.29 -15.26
N ILE A 231 -7.64 1.05 -14.28
CA ILE A 231 -7.75 -0.09 -13.38
C ILE A 231 -8.87 0.26 -12.40
N PRO A 232 -9.88 -0.61 -12.22
CA PRO A 232 -10.95 -0.34 -11.29
C PRO A 232 -10.43 -0.12 -9.87
N ASP A 233 -11.05 0.82 -9.15
CA ASP A 233 -10.63 1.22 -7.81
C ASP A 233 -10.48 0.03 -6.87
N ALA A 234 -11.39 -0.94 -6.96
CA ALA A 234 -11.35 -2.16 -6.15
C ALA A 234 -10.01 -2.92 -6.26
N TYR A 235 -9.39 -2.97 -7.44
CA TYR A 235 -8.08 -3.62 -7.61
C TYR A 235 -6.94 -2.76 -7.09
N LEU A 236 -7.00 -1.45 -7.32
CA LEU A 236 -6.02 -0.53 -6.77
C LEU A 236 -6.03 -0.61 -5.24
N ILE A 237 -7.22 -0.53 -4.63
CA ILE A 237 -7.41 -0.64 -3.18
C ILE A 237 -6.95 -2.00 -2.66
N ALA A 238 -7.36 -3.09 -3.32
CA ALA A 238 -7.06 -4.43 -2.86
C ALA A 238 -5.56 -4.77 -3.02
N ALA A 239 -4.85 -4.21 -4.00
CA ALA A 239 -3.41 -4.41 -4.18
C ALA A 239 -2.56 -3.70 -3.12
N GLU A 240 -3.09 -2.64 -2.47
CA GLU A 240 -2.40 -1.95 -1.38
C GLU A 240 -2.42 -2.68 -0.05
N GLN A 241 -3.28 -3.68 0.11
CA GLN A 241 -3.52 -4.31 1.41
C GLN A 241 -2.24 -4.92 2.01
N PRO A 242 -2.00 -4.76 3.34
CA PRO A 242 -0.78 -5.21 4.02
C PRO A 242 -0.44 -6.69 3.79
N ARG A 243 -1.46 -7.56 3.63
CA ARG A 243 -1.29 -9.00 3.40
C ARG A 243 -0.42 -9.36 2.18
N TRP A 244 -0.28 -8.45 1.22
CA TRP A 244 0.54 -8.69 0.03
C TRP A 244 2.02 -8.42 0.24
N ARG A 245 2.37 -7.69 1.30
CA ARG A 245 3.70 -7.16 1.54
C ARG A 245 4.79 -8.21 1.42
N GLN A 246 4.75 -9.25 2.25
CA GLN A 246 5.74 -10.34 2.25
C GLN A 246 5.89 -11.04 0.89
N VAL A 247 4.86 -11.00 0.06
CA VAL A 247 4.87 -11.65 -1.24
C VAL A 247 5.43 -10.74 -2.33
N LEU A 248 5.23 -9.43 -2.22
CA LEU A 248 5.58 -8.43 -3.22
C LEU A 248 6.93 -7.76 -2.95
N ASP A 249 7.37 -7.66 -1.70
CA ASP A 249 8.60 -6.94 -1.34
C ASP A 249 9.87 -7.60 -1.93
N ASP A 250 9.83 -8.91 -2.21
CA ASP A 250 10.91 -9.64 -2.91
C ASP A 250 10.82 -9.55 -4.45
N MET A 251 9.75 -8.96 -4.99
CA MET A 251 9.53 -8.90 -6.42
C MET A 251 10.24 -7.68 -7.02
N ASP A 252 11.33 -7.93 -7.75
CA ASP A 252 11.95 -6.92 -8.61
C ASP A 252 11.20 -6.87 -9.95
N ILE A 253 10.46 -5.79 -10.19
CA ILE A 253 9.82 -5.50 -11.48
C ILE A 253 10.46 -4.23 -12.02
N ASP A 254 11.00 -4.30 -13.24
CA ASP A 254 11.74 -3.22 -13.87
C ASP A 254 10.95 -1.89 -13.85
N GLY A 255 11.32 -0.98 -12.95
CA GLY A 255 10.96 0.45 -12.99
C GLY A 255 9.53 0.84 -12.59
N ASP A 256 8.60 -0.11 -12.43
CA ASP A 256 7.19 0.14 -12.11
C ASP A 256 6.81 -0.36 -10.70
N ASP A 257 5.86 0.31 -10.05
CA ASP A 257 5.31 -0.11 -8.76
C ASP A 257 4.68 -1.51 -8.89
N VAL A 258 5.25 -2.49 -8.19
CA VAL A 258 4.81 -3.89 -8.19
C VAL A 258 3.33 -4.03 -7.85
N ARG A 259 2.80 -3.17 -6.98
CA ARG A 259 1.38 -3.20 -6.58
C ARG A 259 0.47 -2.71 -7.70
N LEU A 260 0.93 -1.71 -8.47
CA LEU A 260 0.23 -1.26 -9.68
C LEU A 260 0.19 -2.36 -10.75
N GLU A 261 1.30 -3.07 -10.97
CA GLU A 261 1.33 -4.20 -11.89
C GLU A 261 0.45 -5.37 -11.44
N LEU A 262 0.42 -5.64 -10.13
CA LEU A 262 -0.47 -6.63 -9.55
C LEU A 262 -1.95 -6.26 -9.81
N ALA A 263 -2.33 -5.01 -9.51
CA ALA A 263 -3.69 -4.51 -9.75
C ALA A 263 -4.06 -4.60 -11.23
N ARG A 264 -3.14 -4.19 -12.11
CA ARG A 264 -3.30 -4.24 -13.57
C ARG A 264 -3.56 -5.67 -14.04
N LYS A 265 -2.67 -6.62 -13.71
CA LYS A 265 -2.81 -8.03 -14.12
C LYS A 265 -4.11 -8.65 -13.62
N ALA A 266 -4.48 -8.39 -12.37
CA ALA A 266 -5.72 -8.91 -11.80
C ALA A 266 -6.96 -8.36 -12.50
N ALA A 267 -6.99 -7.06 -12.81
CA ALA A 267 -8.09 -6.43 -13.55
C ALA A 267 -8.23 -7.01 -14.97
N PHE A 268 -7.13 -7.21 -15.68
CA PHE A 268 -7.11 -7.83 -17.02
C PHE A 268 -7.66 -9.27 -17.01
N ASP A 269 -7.19 -10.10 -16.07
CA ASP A 269 -7.56 -11.51 -16.01
C ASP A 269 -9.05 -11.71 -15.67
N LEU A 270 -9.66 -10.77 -14.92
CA LEU A 270 -11.09 -10.82 -14.59
C LEU A 270 -11.96 -10.15 -15.65
N ALA A 271 -11.51 -9.10 -16.34
CA ALA A 271 -12.22 -8.53 -17.49
C ALA A 271 -12.43 -9.56 -18.61
N ALA A 272 -11.56 -10.58 -18.70
CA ALA A 272 -11.73 -11.72 -19.59
C ALA A 272 -12.86 -12.70 -19.16
N ARG A 273 -13.41 -12.56 -17.94
CA ARG A 273 -14.45 -13.41 -17.35
C ARG A 273 -15.72 -12.59 -17.11
N THR A 274 -16.80 -12.96 -17.78
CA THR A 274 -18.03 -12.16 -17.92
C THR A 274 -18.88 -12.00 -16.63
N SER A 275 -18.37 -12.32 -15.44
CA SER A 275 -19.14 -12.21 -14.18
C SER A 275 -18.26 -12.22 -12.92
N GLY A 276 -18.57 -11.32 -11.98
CA GLY A 276 -18.05 -11.28 -10.60
C GLY A 276 -17.12 -10.08 -10.38
N HIS A 277 -17.61 -9.02 -9.74
CA HIS A 277 -16.80 -7.87 -9.29
C HIS A 277 -16.86 -7.73 -7.75
N ASP A 278 -17.22 -8.81 -7.05
CA ASP A 278 -17.24 -8.82 -5.59
C ASP A 278 -15.81 -8.99 -5.02
N ASP A 279 -15.64 -8.68 -3.73
CA ASP A 279 -14.34 -8.73 -3.07
C ASP A 279 -13.68 -10.11 -3.18
N ALA A 280 -14.48 -11.18 -3.19
CA ALA A 280 -14.00 -12.54 -3.36
C ALA A 280 -13.40 -12.78 -4.75
N ALA A 281 -14.04 -12.27 -5.82
CA ALA A 281 -13.52 -12.36 -7.18
C ALA A 281 -12.24 -11.53 -7.36
N VAL A 282 -12.20 -10.31 -6.83
CA VAL A 282 -11.00 -9.44 -6.84
C VAL A 282 -9.84 -10.13 -6.13
N ASN A 283 -10.07 -10.65 -4.92
CA ASN A 283 -9.06 -11.37 -4.15
C ASN A 283 -8.55 -12.62 -4.88
N GLY A 284 -9.46 -13.38 -5.49
CA GLY A 284 -9.10 -14.54 -6.31
C GLY A 284 -8.29 -14.19 -7.56
N ALA A 285 -8.53 -13.02 -8.17
CA ALA A 285 -7.76 -12.53 -9.31
C ALA A 285 -6.35 -12.09 -8.89
N LEU A 286 -6.22 -11.38 -7.77
CA LEU A 286 -4.93 -10.96 -7.21
C LEU A 286 -4.04 -12.17 -6.86
N LEU A 287 -4.60 -13.21 -6.23
CA LEU A 287 -3.84 -14.43 -5.93
C LEU A 287 -3.24 -15.07 -7.18
N LYS A 288 -4.02 -15.16 -8.26
CA LYS A 288 -3.54 -15.71 -9.55
C LYS A 288 -2.50 -14.81 -10.20
N ALA A 289 -2.70 -13.50 -10.15
CA ALA A 289 -1.74 -12.53 -10.67
C ALA A 289 -0.39 -12.66 -9.96
N VAL A 290 -0.39 -12.80 -8.63
CA VAL A 290 0.82 -13.09 -7.84
C VAL A 290 1.51 -14.38 -8.29
N GLU A 291 0.79 -15.49 -8.46
CA GLU A 291 1.36 -16.77 -8.93
C GLU A 291 1.99 -16.65 -10.32
N SER A 292 1.30 -15.93 -11.22
CA SER A 292 1.78 -15.62 -12.58
C SER A 292 3.05 -14.78 -12.56
N MET A 293 3.09 -13.74 -11.72
CA MET A 293 4.25 -12.86 -11.54
C MET A 293 5.48 -13.64 -11.03
N LYS A 294 5.30 -14.50 -10.01
CA LYS A 294 6.37 -15.37 -9.49
C LYS A 294 6.91 -16.34 -10.56
N SER A 295 6.01 -16.95 -11.33
CA SER A 295 6.38 -17.90 -12.38
C SER A 295 7.18 -17.24 -13.52
N GLY A 296 6.82 -16.00 -13.88
CA GLY A 296 7.52 -15.20 -14.89
C GLY A 296 8.96 -14.83 -14.51
N GLN A 297 9.19 -14.44 -13.25
CA GLN A 297 10.54 -14.12 -12.74
C GLN A 297 11.47 -15.34 -12.74
N ASN A 298 10.96 -16.51 -12.32
CA ASN A 298 11.75 -17.74 -12.33
C ASN A 298 12.14 -18.18 -13.76
N GLY A 299 11.27 -17.94 -14.74
CA GLY A 299 11.56 -18.21 -16.16
C GLY A 299 12.64 -17.30 -16.75
N GLN A 300 12.68 -16.02 -16.37
CA GLN A 300 13.68 -15.07 -16.85
C GLN A 300 15.06 -15.27 -16.19
N ARG A 301 15.11 -15.64 -14.89
CA ARG A 301 16.38 -16.00 -14.22
C ARG A 301 17.01 -17.28 -14.81
N GLY A 302 16.20 -18.23 -15.26
CA GLY A 302 16.69 -19.44 -15.94
C GLY A 302 17.30 -19.20 -17.32
N GLN A 303 16.91 -18.13 -18.02
CA GLN A 303 17.44 -17.79 -19.36
C GLN A 303 18.69 -16.89 -19.32
N ARG A 304 18.91 -16.12 -18.25
CA ARG A 304 20.15 -15.32 -18.07
C ARG A 304 21.33 -16.13 -17.51
N GLY A 305 21.11 -17.40 -17.17
CA GLY A 305 22.14 -18.31 -16.65
C GLY A 305 22.70 -19.33 -17.66
N GLN A 306 22.43 -19.16 -18.96
CA GLN A 306 23.02 -19.96 -20.05
C GLN A 306 23.94 -19.11 -20.93
#